data_AF-A0A2Z4U8V8-F1
#
_entry.id   AF-A0A2Z4U8V8-F1
#
_cell.length_a   1.000
_cell.length_b   1.000
_cell.length_c   1.000
_cell.angle_alpha   90.00
_cell.angle_beta   90.00
_cell.angle_gamma   90.00
#
_symmetry.space_group_name_H-M   'P 1'
#
loop_
_entity.id
_entity.type
_entity.pdbx_description
1 polymer ?
#
loop_
_entity_poly.entity_id
_entity_poly.type
_entity_poly.pdbx_seq_one_letter_code
_entity_poly.pdbx_strand_id
1 'polypeptide(L)'
;MKRKLNEIIYTISRYTEILLSAVMLLVIIVLIIPMLHSFITLPLLEITSAQFTEFLGNALTLLIGVEFVKMLAKHTAENLLEVLMFAIARQMVVEHLNMTETLIGVIAIAVIFTIRKFLLLKTNDSAEKTYDKL
;
A
#
# COMPACT_ATOMS: atom_id res chain seq x y z
N MET A 1 -23.78 2.21 30.15
CA MET A 1 -24.12 2.84 28.84
C MET A 1 -22.91 2.90 27.89
N LYS A 2 -21.72 3.38 28.31
CA LYS A 2 -20.50 3.46 27.47
C LYS A 2 -20.07 2.13 26.81
N ARG A 3 -20.20 0.99 27.49
CA ARG A 3 -19.88 -0.35 26.92
C ARG A 3 -20.77 -0.73 25.73
N LYS A 4 -22.07 -0.43 25.79
CA LYS A 4 -23.01 -0.72 24.68
C LYS A 4 -22.73 0.17 23.46
N LEU A 5 -22.32 1.43 23.65
CA LEU A 5 -21.88 2.28 22.55
C LEU A 5 -20.59 1.76 21.89
N ASN A 6 -19.58 1.37 22.68
CA ASN A 6 -18.34 0.82 22.12
C ASN A 6 -18.59 -0.47 21.33
N GLU A 7 -19.45 -1.37 21.81
CA GLU A 7 -19.80 -2.60 21.08
C GLU A 7 -20.54 -2.32 19.77
N ILE A 8 -21.43 -1.32 19.75
CA ILE A 8 -22.13 -0.88 18.54
C ILE A 8 -21.15 -0.24 17.55
N ILE A 9 -20.28 0.66 18.01
CA ILE A 9 -19.25 1.31 17.18
C ILE A 9 -18.32 0.26 16.57
N TYR A 10 -17.88 -0.72 17.35
CA TYR A 10 -16.98 -1.77 16.86
C TYR A 10 -17.66 -2.66 15.80
N THR A 11 -18.94 -2.98 16.02
CA THR A 11 -19.72 -3.79 15.07
C THR A 11 -19.94 -3.03 13.76
N ILE A 12 -20.36 -1.76 13.82
CA ILE A 12 -20.56 -0.92 12.65
C ILE A 12 -19.24 -0.72 11.89
N SER A 13 -18.16 -0.43 12.60
CA SER A 13 -16.81 -0.26 12.02
C SER A 13 -16.40 -1.51 11.23
N ARG A 14 -16.61 -2.70 11.79
CA ARG A 14 -16.29 -3.96 11.11
C ARG A 14 -17.14 -4.20 9.86
N TYR A 15 -18.43 -3.86 9.90
CA TYR A 15 -19.29 -3.96 8.71
C TYR A 15 -18.83 -2.98 7.61
N THR A 16 -18.49 -1.74 7.97
CA THR A 16 -17.99 -0.76 7.00
C THR A 16 -16.65 -1.15 6.40
N GLU A 17 -15.74 -1.74 7.19
CA GLU A 17 -14.43 -2.23 6.74
C GLU A 17 -14.55 -3.36 5.71
N ILE A 18 -15.44 -4.33 5.96
CA ILE A 18 -15.73 -5.43 5.04
C ILE A 18 -16.35 -4.89 3.74
N LEU A 19 -17.31 -3.98 3.85
CA LEU A 19 -17.97 -3.38 2.69
C LEU A 19 -16.97 -2.59 1.83
N LEU A 20 -16.15 -1.73 2.45
CA LEU A 20 -15.13 -0.94 1.76
C LEU A 20 -14.11 -1.84 1.06
N SER A 21 -13.62 -2.87 1.75
CA SER A 21 -12.66 -3.82 1.19
C SER A 21 -13.24 -4.57 -0.02
N ALA A 22 -14.51 -4.99 0.05
CA ALA A 22 -15.19 -5.67 -1.04
C ALA A 22 -15.39 -4.76 -2.27
N VAL A 23 -15.81 -3.51 -2.07
CA VAL A 23 -15.99 -2.52 -3.15
C VAL A 23 -14.65 -2.22 -3.82
N MET A 24 -13.60 -1.97 -3.04
CA MET A 24 -12.26 -1.70 -3.56
C MET A 24 -11.70 -2.89 -4.34
N LEU A 25 -11.88 -4.12 -3.85
CA LEU A 25 -11.46 -5.33 -4.54
C LEU A 25 -12.19 -5.50 -5.89
N LEU A 26 -13.49 -5.20 -5.94
CA LEU A 26 -14.26 -5.22 -7.19
C LEU A 26 -13.70 -4.21 -8.20
N VAL A 27 -13.44 -2.97 -7.75
CA VAL A 27 -12.83 -1.93 -8.59
C VAL A 27 -11.49 -2.39 -9.16
N ILE A 28 -10.62 -2.97 -8.33
CA ILE A 28 -9.32 -3.50 -8.78
C ILE A 28 -9.50 -4.56 -9.88
N ILE A 29 -10.41 -5.52 -9.69
CA ILE A 29 -10.68 -6.56 -10.70
C ILE A 29 -11.15 -5.95 -12.02
N VAL A 30 -12.07 -4.98 -11.96
CA VAL A 30 -12.57 -4.29 -13.15
C VAL A 30 -11.45 -3.54 -13.88
N LEU A 31 -10.51 -2.93 -13.15
CA LEU A 31 -9.39 -2.17 -13.72
C LEU A 31 -8.30 -3.06 -14.36
N ILE A 32 -8.19 -4.34 -13.96
CA ILE A 32 -7.24 -5.28 -14.59
C ILE A 32 -7.61 -5.54 -16.06
N ILE A 33 -8.91 -5.63 -16.38
CA ILE A 33 -9.40 -5.95 -17.72
C ILE A 33 -8.92 -4.94 -18.79
N PRO A 34 -9.17 -3.62 -18.66
CA PRO A 34 -8.71 -2.64 -19.65
C PRO A 34 -7.18 -2.53 -19.68
N MET A 35 -6.50 -2.75 -18.55
CA MET A 35 -5.03 -2.76 -18.51
C MET A 35 -4.46 -3.89 -19.38
N LEU A 36 -4.97 -5.11 -19.22
CA LEU A 36 -4.54 -6.26 -20.03
C LEU A 36 -4.92 -6.10 -21.50
N HIS A 37 -6.14 -5.61 -21.78
CA HIS A 37 -6.58 -5.37 -23.14
C HIS A 37 -5.65 -4.40 -23.86
N SER A 38 -5.36 -3.24 -23.24
CA SER A 38 -4.49 -2.21 -23.82
C SER A 38 -3.09 -2.73 -24.15
N PHE A 39 -2.55 -3.65 -23.33
CA PHE A 39 -1.23 -4.24 -23.54
C PHE A 39 -1.24 -5.36 -24.61
N ILE A 40 -2.24 -6.24 -24.60
CA ILE A 40 -2.32 -7.39 -25.52
C ILE A 40 -2.69 -6.98 -26.95
N THR A 41 -3.42 -5.87 -27.12
CA THR A 41 -3.76 -5.34 -28.45
C THR A 41 -2.58 -4.70 -29.19
N LEU A 42 -1.45 -4.48 -28.51
CA LEU A 42 -0.25 -3.93 -29.14
C LEU A 42 0.55 -5.04 -29.84
N PRO A 43 0.99 -4.82 -31.10
CA PRO A 43 1.90 -5.74 -31.76
C PRO A 43 3.19 -5.87 -30.93
N LEU A 44 3.54 -7.10 -30.52
CA LEU A 44 4.72 -7.40 -29.68
C LEU A 44 6.04 -6.85 -30.24
N LEU A 45 6.11 -6.64 -31.56
CA LEU A 45 7.29 -6.13 -32.28
C LEU A 45 7.39 -4.59 -32.28
N GLU A 46 6.35 -3.86 -31.87
CA GLU A 46 6.32 -2.38 -31.86
C GLU A 46 6.15 -1.80 -30.44
N ILE A 47 6.29 -2.62 -29.39
CA ILE A 47 6.17 -2.14 -28.00
C ILE A 47 7.25 -1.08 -27.76
N THR A 48 6.79 0.16 -27.61
CA THR A 48 7.66 1.29 -27.30
C THR A 48 7.95 1.32 -25.79
N SER A 49 9.12 1.83 -25.39
CA SER A 49 9.50 2.00 -23.98
C SER A 49 8.43 2.76 -23.18
N ALA A 50 7.79 3.77 -23.76
CA ALA A 50 6.70 4.52 -23.15
C ALA A 50 5.49 3.64 -22.78
N GLN A 51 5.09 2.72 -23.66
CA GLN A 51 3.95 1.83 -23.44
C GLN A 51 4.25 0.78 -22.36
N PHE A 52 5.49 0.29 -22.32
CA PHE A 52 5.94 -0.59 -21.26
C PHE A 52 5.95 0.12 -19.90
N THR A 53 6.45 1.36 -19.84
CA THR A 53 6.44 2.18 -18.62
C THR A 53 5.01 2.49 -18.15
N GLU A 54 4.08 2.76 -19.07
CA GLU A 54 2.66 2.96 -18.75
C GLU A 54 2.02 1.68 -18.19
N PHE A 55 2.27 0.53 -18.83
CA PHE A 55 1.81 -0.77 -18.35
C PHE A 55 2.34 -1.08 -16.95
N LEU A 56 3.65 -0.90 -16.74
CA LEU A 56 4.29 -1.09 -15.44
C LEU A 56 3.67 -0.14 -14.40
N GLY A 57 3.42 1.11 -14.79
CA GLY A 57 2.68 2.09 -13.99
C GLY A 57 1.32 1.59 -13.55
N ASN A 58 0.50 1.11 -14.48
CA ASN A 58 -0.83 0.61 -14.16
C ASN A 58 -0.77 -0.63 -13.27
N ALA A 59 0.13 -1.58 -13.57
CA ALA A 59 0.31 -2.80 -12.81
C ALA A 59 0.77 -2.54 -11.37
N LEU A 60 1.78 -1.68 -11.18
CA LEU A 60 2.27 -1.31 -9.85
C LEU A 60 1.21 -0.53 -9.06
N THR A 61 0.38 0.29 -9.71
CA THR A 61 -0.76 0.98 -9.05
C THR A 61 -1.78 -0.01 -8.53
N LEU A 62 -2.14 -1.00 -9.34
CA LEU A 62 -3.06 -2.05 -8.94
C LEU A 62 -2.49 -2.88 -7.80
N LEU A 63 -1.18 -3.18 -7.81
CA LEU A 63 -0.52 -3.89 -6.72
C LEU A 63 -0.63 -3.14 -5.39
N ILE A 64 -0.39 -1.82 -5.41
CA ILE A 64 -0.59 -0.94 -4.24
C ILE A 64 -2.03 -1.01 -3.75
N GLY A 65 -3.00 -0.95 -4.68
CA GLY A 65 -4.42 -1.07 -4.36
C GLY A 65 -4.74 -2.39 -3.66
N VAL A 66 -4.20 -3.51 -4.13
CA VAL A 66 -4.40 -4.83 -3.51
C VAL A 66 -3.83 -4.88 -2.10
N GLU A 67 -2.61 -4.37 -1.90
CA GLU A 67 -2.04 -4.28 -0.55
C GLU A 67 -2.89 -3.40 0.36
N PHE A 68 -3.32 -2.23 -0.12
CA PHE A 68 -4.18 -1.33 0.64
C PHE A 68 -5.51 -1.98 1.06
N VAL A 69 -6.12 -2.81 0.21
CA VAL A 69 -7.31 -3.58 0.59
C VAL A 69 -7.01 -4.61 1.68
N LYS A 70 -5.89 -5.35 1.57
CA LYS A 70 -5.46 -6.30 2.62
C LYS A 70 -5.20 -5.59 3.95
N MET A 71 -4.66 -4.38 3.87
CA MET A 71 -4.39 -3.52 5.00
C MET A 71 -5.66 -3.04 5.70
N LEU A 72 -6.67 -2.61 4.92
CA LEU A 72 -7.97 -2.24 5.45
C LEU A 72 -8.61 -3.41 6.21
N ALA A 73 -8.54 -4.63 5.66
CA ALA A 73 -9.18 -5.81 6.23
C ALA A 73 -8.46 -6.45 7.43
N LYS A 74 -7.16 -6.16 7.65
CA LYS A 74 -6.38 -6.74 8.75
C LYS A 74 -6.04 -5.74 9.85
N HIS A 75 -6.33 -4.45 9.67
CA HIS A 75 -6.06 -3.38 10.63
C HIS A 75 -4.60 -3.34 11.18
N THR A 76 -3.63 -3.91 10.46
CA THR A 76 -2.22 -3.93 10.87
C THR A 76 -1.47 -2.74 10.29
N ALA A 77 -1.20 -1.73 11.13
CA ALA A 77 -0.46 -0.51 10.76
C ALA A 77 0.99 -0.78 10.30
N GLU A 78 1.54 -1.96 10.60
CA GLU A 78 2.91 -2.33 10.22
C GLU A 78 3.09 -2.46 8.70
N ASN A 79 2.04 -2.91 8.00
CA ASN A 79 2.04 -3.02 6.54
C ASN A 79 1.94 -1.64 5.84
N LEU A 80 1.54 -0.55 6.54
CA LEU A 80 1.26 0.75 5.91
C LEU A 80 2.55 1.35 5.35
N LEU A 81 3.63 1.24 6.13
CA LEU A 81 4.92 1.78 5.75
C LEU A 81 5.48 1.06 4.52
N GLU A 82 5.24 -0.25 4.39
CA GLU A 82 5.67 -1.02 3.21
C GLU A 82 4.92 -0.59 1.95
N VAL A 83 3.60 -0.41 2.04
CA VAL A 83 2.78 0.08 0.92
C VAL A 83 3.17 1.50 0.52
N LEU A 84 3.44 2.37 1.50
CA LEU A 84 3.90 3.74 1.24
C LEU A 84 5.27 3.78 0.55
N MET A 85 6.23 2.95 0.99
CA MET A 85 7.53 2.85 0.32
C MET A 85 7.38 2.39 -1.14
N PHE A 86 6.51 1.41 -1.39
CA PHE A 86 6.26 0.92 -2.73
C PHE A 86 5.55 1.96 -3.62
N ALA A 87 4.64 2.75 -3.05
CA ALA A 87 3.98 3.84 -3.76
C ALA A 87 4.98 4.91 -4.24
N ILE A 88 5.90 5.32 -3.36
CA ILE A 88 6.95 6.28 -3.69
C ILE A 88 7.91 5.69 -4.73
N ALA A 89 8.34 4.43 -4.53
CA ALA A 89 9.26 3.76 -5.44
C ALA A 89 8.68 3.62 -6.86
N ARG A 90 7.41 3.21 -7.00
CA ARG A 90 6.73 3.17 -8.30
C ARG A 90 6.75 4.53 -8.96
N GLN A 91 6.38 5.59 -8.22
CA GLN A 91 6.30 6.94 -8.79
C GLN A 91 7.64 7.34 -9.40
N MET A 92 8.75 7.00 -8.75
CA MET A 92 10.10 7.25 -9.25
C MET A 92 10.50 6.45 -10.49
N VAL A 93 9.93 5.25 -10.69
CA VAL A 93 10.25 4.38 -11.84
C VAL A 93 9.41 4.74 -13.07
N VAL A 94 8.18 5.19 -12.84
CA VAL A 94 7.17 5.35 -13.89
C VAL A 94 7.11 6.80 -14.38
N GLU A 95 7.17 7.77 -13.46
CA GLU A 95 7.21 9.18 -13.81
C GLU A 95 8.66 9.57 -14.12
N HIS A 96 8.85 10.34 -15.20
CA HIS A 96 10.15 10.91 -15.53
C HIS A 96 10.41 12.11 -14.61
N LEU A 97 10.48 11.84 -13.31
CA LEU A 97 10.69 12.83 -12.27
C LEU A 97 12.01 13.55 -12.50
N ASN A 98 12.02 14.83 -12.18
CA ASN A 98 13.26 15.60 -12.18
C ASN A 98 14.21 15.02 -11.14
N MET A 99 15.52 15.17 -11.36
CA MET A 99 16.56 14.63 -10.50
C MET A 99 16.40 15.05 -9.01
N THR A 100 15.83 16.23 -8.77
CA THR A 100 15.48 16.74 -7.43
C THR A 100 14.32 16.00 -6.78
N GLU A 101 13.28 15.67 -7.54
CA GLU A 101 12.10 14.93 -7.05
C GLU A 101 12.48 13.49 -6.71
N THR A 102 13.31 12.85 -7.53
CA THR A 102 13.89 11.55 -7.23
C THR A 102 14.69 11.58 -5.93
N LEU A 103 15.52 12.61 -5.71
CA LEU A 103 16.30 12.75 -4.47
C LEU A 103 15.39 12.89 -3.24
N ILE A 104 14.33 13.69 -3.34
CA ILE A 104 13.34 13.84 -2.26
C ILE A 104 12.64 12.49 -1.99
N GLY A 105 12.27 11.75 -3.03
CA GLY A 105 11.68 10.40 -2.91
C GLY A 105 12.61 9.43 -2.17
N VAL A 106 13.91 9.41 -2.49
CA VAL A 106 14.90 8.59 -1.77
C VAL A 106 14.99 8.98 -0.29
N ILE A 107 15.03 10.28 0.01
CA ILE A 107 15.06 10.78 1.39
C ILE A 107 13.79 10.37 2.13
N ALA A 108 12.62 10.46 1.49
CA ALA A 108 11.35 10.05 2.06
C ALA A 108 11.33 8.55 2.43
N ILE A 109 11.82 7.68 1.54
CA ILE A 109 11.94 6.24 1.82
C ILE A 109 12.91 5.99 2.99
N ALA A 110 14.03 6.70 3.04
CA ALA A 110 15.00 6.58 4.14
C ALA A 110 14.41 7.01 5.50
N VAL A 111 13.60 8.07 5.52
CA VAL A 111 12.87 8.52 6.71
C VAL A 111 11.83 7.47 7.13
N ILE A 112 11.02 6.95 6.20
CA ILE A 112 10.04 5.90 6.49
C ILE A 112 10.72 4.67 7.11
N PHE A 113 11.86 4.25 6.54
CA PHE A 113 12.62 3.11 7.06
C PHE A 113 13.18 3.38 8.46
N THR A 114 13.62 4.61 8.73
CA THR A 114 14.10 5.04 10.05
C THR A 114 12.97 5.05 11.09
N ILE A 115 11.79 5.57 10.72
CA ILE A 115 10.60 5.54 11.58
C ILE A 115 10.19 4.10 11.87
N ARG A 116 10.16 3.23 10.86
CA ARG A 116 9.88 1.80 11.03
C ARG A 116 10.84 1.18 12.04
N LYS A 117 12.14 1.41 11.88
CA LYS A 117 13.18 0.92 12.80
C LYS A 117 12.93 1.41 14.22
N PHE A 118 12.74 2.71 14.42
CA PHE A 118 12.58 3.30 15.75
C PHE A 118 11.29 2.85 16.46
N LEU A 119 10.17 2.76 15.72
CA LEU A 119 8.88 2.36 16.28
C LEU A 119 8.84 0.87 16.64
N LEU A 120 9.45 0.00 15.81
CA LEU A 120 9.55 -1.44 16.10
C LEU A 120 10.56 -1.76 17.22
N LEU A 121 11.68 -1.04 17.30
CA LEU A 121 12.64 -1.22 18.40
C LEU A 121 12.04 -0.83 19.77
N LYS A 122 11.18 0.19 19.81
CA LYS A 122 10.52 0.61 21.06
C LYS A 122 9.46 -0.40 21.55
N THR A 123 8.81 -1.12 20.63
CA THR A 123 7.80 -2.12 21.00
C THR A 123 8.42 -3.39 21.61
N ASN A 124 9.61 -3.80 21.12
CA ASN A 124 10.29 -5.01 21.61
C ASN A 124 10.95 -4.79 22.99
N ASP A 125 11.56 -3.62 23.22
CA ASP A 125 12.20 -3.29 24.51
C ASP A 125 11.20 -3.14 25.67
N SER A 126 9.93 -2.88 25.35
CA SER A 126 8.83 -2.80 26.33
C SER A 126 8.25 -4.17 26.69
N ALA A 127 8.29 -5.14 25.75
CA ALA A 127 7.86 -6.51 25.99
C ALA A 127 8.88 -7.28 26.83
N GLU A 128 10.18 -7.08 26.59
CA GLU A 128 11.27 -7.75 27.31
C GLU A 128 11.32 -7.38 28.80
N LYS A 129 11.06 -6.11 29.15
CA LYS A 129 11.03 -5.64 30.55
C LYS A 129 9.85 -6.15 31.38
N THR A 130 8.84 -6.77 30.76
CA THR A 130 7.68 -7.31 31.48
C THR A 130 7.89 -8.78 31.88
N TYR A 131 8.68 -9.55 31.13
CA TYR A 131 8.99 -10.95 31.46
C TYR A 131 10.09 -11.09 32.52
N ASP A 132 11.00 -10.13 32.61
CA ASP A 132 12.07 -10.12 33.63
C ASP A 132 11.56 -9.72 35.04
N LYS A 133 10.25 -9.51 35.19
CA LYS A 133 9.58 -9.15 36.47
C LYS A 133 8.55 -10.18 36.95
N LEU A 134 8.48 -11.36 36.33
CA LEU A 134 7.67 -12.51 36.75
C LEU A 134 8.58 -13.64 37.22
#